data_AF-A0A9D9SBL8-F1
#
_entry.id   AF-A0A9D9SBL8-F1
#
_cell.length_a   1.000
_cell.length_b   1.000
_cell.length_c   1.000
_cell.angle_alpha   90.00
_cell.angle_beta   90.00
_cell.angle_gamma   90.00
#
_symmetry.space_group_name_H-M   'P 1'
#
loop_
_entity.id
_entity.type
_entity.pdbx_description
1 polymer ?
#
loop_
_entity_poly.entity_id
_entity_poly.type
_entity_poly.pdbx_seq_one_letter_code
_entity_poly.pdbx_strand_id
1 'polypeptide(L)'
;MKIISMLPWADWLAVLTFFSLWVGYAWVAKVRGLRDQSLIATTNRYRQMWMMQATARDPRMLDGLITQNLSQTPAFFSSTSIIIIGGLFALMGTTDKAAELVGEIPFAQPTPLLVFEFKILVLVGIFVYAFFRFSWSMRQYTFVALVIGAMPPPKDFENHRFDRQHFAERAGNLVSAAAETFNDGLRAYYFSFAAMAWFFSPLALVMGTALVVLILYGREFRSDVLQVLRD
;
A
#
# COMPACT_ATOMS: atom_id res chain seq x y z
N MET A 1 11.60 -4.19 31.21
CA MET A 1 10.37 -4.52 31.97
C MET A 1 9.57 -3.32 32.50
N LYS A 2 10.05 -2.06 32.43
CA LYS A 2 9.27 -0.86 32.85
C LYS A 2 8.23 -0.37 31.82
N ILE A 3 8.38 -0.72 30.54
CA ILE A 3 7.44 -0.37 29.45
C ILE A 3 6.06 -1.02 29.66
N ILE A 4 6.05 -2.27 30.16
CA ILE A 4 4.82 -3.08 30.30
C ILE A 4 3.96 -2.60 31.48
N SER A 5 4.56 -1.95 32.49
CA SER A 5 3.85 -1.48 33.70
C SER A 5 3.33 -0.05 33.61
N MET A 6 3.75 0.75 32.62
CA MET A 6 3.36 2.16 32.47
C MET A 6 2.34 2.41 31.34
N LEU A 7 2.14 1.45 30.43
CA LEU A 7 1.07 1.50 29.45
C LEU A 7 -0.24 1.02 30.11
N PRO A 8 -1.31 1.84 30.15
CA PRO A 8 -2.64 1.35 30.45
C PRO A 8 -2.93 0.14 29.56
N TRP A 9 -3.54 -0.91 30.11
CA TRP A 9 -4.03 -2.07 29.34
C TRP A 9 -4.81 -1.68 28.07
N ALA A 10 -5.50 -0.53 28.11
CA ALA A 10 -6.19 0.09 26.99
C ALA A 10 -5.28 0.42 25.79
N ASP A 11 -4.04 0.89 26.01
CA ASP A 11 -3.11 1.19 24.91
C ASP A 11 -2.54 -0.08 24.28
N TRP A 12 -2.25 -1.11 25.08
CA TRP A 12 -1.88 -2.43 24.57
C TRP A 12 -2.99 -3.04 23.74
N LEU A 13 -4.23 -2.92 24.22
CA LEU A 13 -5.41 -3.37 23.51
C LEU A 13 -5.60 -2.56 22.22
N ALA A 14 -5.37 -1.24 22.24
CA ALA A 14 -5.45 -0.39 21.05
C ALA A 14 -4.41 -0.74 19.98
N VAL A 15 -3.15 -1.00 20.38
CA VAL A 15 -2.08 -1.45 19.46
C VAL A 15 -2.39 -2.83 18.90
N LEU A 16 -2.82 -3.78 19.74
CA LEU A 16 -3.24 -5.11 19.29
C LEU A 16 -4.42 -5.03 18.33
N THR A 17 -5.40 -4.16 18.61
CA THR A 17 -6.57 -3.97 17.75
C THR A 17 -6.16 -3.30 16.43
N PHE A 18 -5.24 -2.34 16.45
CA PHE A 18 -4.70 -1.70 15.24
C PHE A 18 -3.97 -2.71 14.35
N PHE A 19 -3.05 -3.49 14.91
CA PHE A 19 -2.35 -4.53 14.14
C PHE A 19 -3.30 -5.65 13.68
N SER A 20 -4.26 -6.05 14.52
CA SER A 20 -5.25 -7.05 14.15
C SER A 20 -6.19 -6.56 13.05
N LEU A 21 -6.59 -5.29 13.08
CA LEU A 21 -7.41 -4.66 12.03
C LEU A 21 -6.61 -4.45 10.74
N TRP A 22 -5.33 -4.11 10.84
CA TRP A 22 -4.48 -3.98 9.66
C TRP A 22 -4.23 -5.35 9.00
N VAL A 23 -3.77 -6.34 9.76
CA VAL A 23 -3.54 -7.70 9.25
C VAL A 23 -4.86 -8.31 8.78
N GLY A 24 -5.95 -8.12 9.53
CA GLY A 24 -7.29 -8.56 9.18
C GLY A 24 -7.80 -7.90 7.90
N TYR A 25 -7.64 -6.59 7.73
CA TYR A 25 -8.02 -5.89 6.51
C TYR A 25 -7.17 -6.35 5.33
N ALA A 26 -5.84 -6.45 5.48
CA ALA A 26 -4.95 -6.94 4.44
C ALA A 26 -5.30 -8.36 4.00
N TRP A 27 -5.64 -9.23 4.96
CA TRP A 27 -6.08 -10.60 4.70
C TRP A 27 -7.44 -10.66 4.01
N VAL A 28 -8.44 -9.92 4.52
CA VAL A 28 -9.78 -9.84 3.91
C VAL A 28 -9.71 -9.25 2.50
N ALA A 29 -8.90 -8.21 2.28
CA ALA A 29 -8.73 -7.62 0.96
C ALA A 29 -8.05 -8.59 -0.02
N LYS A 30 -7.07 -9.39 0.44
CA LYS A 30 -6.44 -10.43 -0.37
C LYS A 30 -7.41 -11.58 -0.68
N VAL A 31 -8.14 -12.08 0.32
CA VAL A 31 -9.08 -13.20 0.16
C VAL A 31 -10.32 -12.81 -0.66
N ARG A 32 -10.86 -11.61 -0.48
CA ARG A 32 -11.99 -11.11 -1.27
C ARG A 32 -11.55 -10.61 -2.66
N GLY A 33 -10.30 -10.16 -2.81
CA GLY A 33 -9.70 -9.88 -4.11
C GLY A 33 -9.58 -11.10 -5.02
N LEU A 34 -9.50 -12.31 -4.44
CA LEU A 34 -9.52 -13.57 -5.18
C LEU A 34 -10.93 -14.03 -5.59
N ARG A 35 -12.00 -13.39 -5.11
CA ARG A 35 -13.40 -13.80 -5.34
C ARG A 35 -14.16 -12.95 -6.37
N ASP A 36 -13.46 -12.22 -7.25
CA ASP A 36 -14.06 -11.37 -8.32
C ASP A 36 -15.05 -10.28 -7.85
N GLN A 37 -15.05 -9.97 -6.55
CA GLN A 37 -15.96 -8.98 -5.95
C GLN A 37 -15.28 -7.64 -5.61
N SER A 38 -13.99 -7.47 -5.89
CA SER A 38 -13.27 -6.22 -5.61
C SER A 38 -12.73 -5.55 -6.88
N LEU A 39 -12.54 -4.23 -6.80
CA LEU A 39 -11.95 -3.42 -7.87
C LEU A 39 -10.59 -3.94 -8.35
N ILE A 40 -9.82 -4.57 -7.47
CA ILE A 40 -8.51 -5.16 -7.80
C ILE A 40 -8.68 -6.32 -8.78
N ALA A 41 -9.67 -7.20 -8.56
CA ALA A 41 -9.96 -8.32 -9.45
C ALA A 41 -10.38 -7.86 -10.85
N THR A 42 -11.31 -6.90 -10.91
CA THR A 42 -11.78 -6.33 -12.18
C THR A 42 -10.63 -5.65 -12.93
N THR A 43 -9.82 -4.84 -12.24
CA THR A 43 -8.66 -4.20 -12.87
C THR A 43 -7.59 -5.21 -13.30
N ASN A 44 -7.41 -6.32 -12.57
CA ASN A 44 -6.52 -7.41 -12.98
C ASN A 44 -6.98 -8.03 -14.29
N ARG A 45 -8.29 -8.19 -14.53
CA ARG A 45 -8.82 -8.62 -15.84
C ARG A 45 -8.44 -7.65 -16.96
N TYR A 46 -8.55 -6.34 -16.72
CA TYR A 46 -8.07 -5.34 -17.70
C TYR A 46 -6.57 -5.37 -17.93
N ARG A 47 -5.76 -5.66 -16.90
CA ARG A 47 -4.30 -5.87 -17.06
C ARG A 47 -4.00 -7.10 -17.92
N GLN A 48 -4.75 -8.18 -17.75
CA GLN A 48 -4.64 -9.37 -18.60
C GLN A 48 -5.04 -9.06 -20.04
N MET A 49 -6.16 -8.36 -20.26
CA MET A 49 -6.58 -7.92 -21.60
C MET A 49 -5.56 -6.96 -22.24
N TRP A 50 -4.97 -6.06 -21.46
CA TRP A 50 -3.91 -5.17 -21.92
C TRP A 50 -2.69 -5.98 -22.40
N MET A 51 -2.24 -6.96 -21.63
CA MET A 51 -1.10 -7.81 -22.01
C MET A 51 -1.43 -8.70 -23.22
N MET A 52 -2.66 -9.21 -23.32
CA MET A 52 -3.14 -9.90 -24.53
C MET A 52 -3.12 -8.99 -25.76
N GLN A 53 -3.45 -7.71 -25.62
CA GLN A 53 -3.36 -6.77 -26.75
C GLN A 53 -1.91 -6.41 -27.08
N ALA A 54 -1.04 -6.30 -26.07
CA ALA A 54 0.38 -6.00 -26.26
C ALA A 54 1.09 -7.04 -27.14
N THR A 55 0.71 -8.33 -27.06
CA THR A 55 1.30 -9.37 -27.93
C THR A 55 1.01 -9.15 -29.42
N ALA A 56 -0.11 -8.51 -29.76
CA ALA A 56 -0.51 -8.21 -31.14
C ALA A 56 0.01 -6.86 -31.66
N ARG A 57 0.58 -6.02 -30.79
CA ARG A 57 1.16 -4.72 -31.19
C ARG A 57 2.62 -4.88 -31.60
N ASP A 58 3.01 -4.22 -32.68
CA ASP A 58 4.39 -3.99 -33.09
C ASP A 58 4.50 -2.61 -33.78
N PRO A 59 5.25 -1.62 -33.23
CA PRO A 59 6.11 -1.69 -32.05
C PRO A 59 5.37 -1.58 -30.71
N ARG A 60 5.92 -2.20 -29.65
CA ARG A 60 5.36 -2.22 -28.27
C ARG A 60 5.83 -1.05 -27.39
N MET A 61 6.30 0.03 -27.99
CA MET A 61 6.83 1.18 -27.26
C MET A 61 5.78 1.83 -26.34
N LEU A 62 4.51 1.83 -26.75
CA LEU A 62 3.41 2.34 -25.92
C LEU A 62 3.28 1.55 -24.60
N ASP A 63 3.34 0.22 -24.66
CA ASP A 63 3.18 -0.63 -23.47
C ASP A 63 4.39 -0.49 -22.52
N GLY A 64 5.60 -0.30 -23.08
CA GLY A 64 6.80 0.07 -22.33
C GLY A 64 6.69 1.43 -21.63
N LEU A 65 6.15 2.45 -22.32
CA LEU A 65 5.92 3.78 -21.75
C LEU A 65 4.89 3.77 -20.62
N ILE A 66 3.78 3.04 -20.79
CA ILE A 66 2.76 2.86 -19.75
C ILE A 66 3.38 2.21 -18.51
N THR A 67 4.15 1.13 -18.70
CA THR A 67 4.83 0.42 -17.61
C THR A 67 5.83 1.33 -16.88
N GLN A 68 6.60 2.13 -17.63
CA GLN A 68 7.54 3.09 -17.06
C GLN A 68 6.82 4.17 -16.25
N ASN A 69 5.71 4.71 -16.75
CA ASN A 69 4.92 5.71 -16.04
C ASN A 69 4.32 5.12 -14.74
N LEU A 70 3.78 3.90 -14.80
CA LEU A 70 3.29 3.18 -13.62
C LEU A 70 4.38 2.91 -12.59
N SER A 71 5.65 2.75 -13.00
CA SER A 71 6.78 2.58 -12.09
C SER A 71 7.22 3.87 -11.40
N GLN A 72 6.91 5.05 -11.95
CA GLN A 72 7.31 6.33 -11.34
C GLN A 72 6.50 6.64 -10.08
N THR A 73 5.23 6.25 -10.03
CA THR A 73 4.37 6.52 -8.87
C THR A 73 4.87 5.83 -7.58
N PRO A 74 5.17 4.51 -7.56
CA PRO A 74 5.79 3.88 -6.40
C PRO A 74 7.12 4.53 -6.00
N ALA A 75 7.93 4.98 -6.96
CA ALA A 75 9.21 5.65 -6.69
C ALA A 75 9.02 6.95 -5.91
N PHE A 76 8.04 7.77 -6.32
CA PHE A 76 7.70 9.00 -5.61
C PHE A 76 7.30 8.72 -4.15
N PHE A 77 6.37 7.78 -3.93
CA PHE A 77 5.93 7.41 -2.58
C PHE A 77 7.07 6.82 -1.72
N SER A 78 7.94 6.02 -2.33
CA SER A 78 9.14 5.47 -1.67
C SER A 78 10.05 6.58 -1.15
N SER A 79 10.31 7.60 -1.97
CA SER A 79 11.12 8.77 -1.58
C SER A 79 10.46 9.57 -0.46
N THR A 80 9.15 9.78 -0.56
CA THR A 80 8.38 10.44 0.51
C THR A 80 8.46 9.65 1.82
N SER A 81 8.43 8.32 1.78
CA SER A 81 8.57 7.47 2.98
C SER A 81 9.91 7.70 3.67
N ILE A 82 11.01 7.80 2.92
CA ILE A 82 12.34 8.09 3.48
C ILE A 82 12.36 9.46 4.17
N ILE A 83 11.78 10.49 3.54
CA ILE A 83 11.71 11.84 4.12
C ILE A 83 10.91 11.81 5.43
N ILE A 84 9.77 11.12 5.45
CA ILE A 84 8.94 11.00 6.65
C ILE A 84 9.71 10.26 7.75
N ILE A 85 10.39 9.15 7.43
CA ILE A 85 11.23 8.41 8.38
C ILE A 85 12.31 9.33 8.98
N GLY A 86 13.01 10.10 8.14
CA GLY A 86 14.00 11.07 8.60
C GLY A 86 13.40 12.16 9.50
N GLY A 87 12.22 12.68 9.16
CA GLY A 87 11.48 13.64 9.98
C GLY A 87 11.05 13.08 11.33
N LEU A 88 10.59 11.82 11.36
CA LEU A 88 10.23 11.12 12.60
C LEU A 88 11.46 10.87 13.49
N PHE A 89 12.61 10.49 12.91
CA PHE A 89 13.85 10.36 13.68
C PHE A 89 14.37 11.71 14.20
N ALA A 90 14.26 12.79 13.42
CA ALA A 90 14.59 14.13 13.89
C ALA A 90 13.68 14.55 15.06
N LEU A 91 12.38 14.20 14.99
CA LEU A 91 11.42 14.43 16.07
C LEU A 91 11.78 13.65 17.34
N MET A 92 12.32 12.43 17.22
CA MET A 92 12.82 11.67 18.38
C MET A 92 13.96 12.40 19.11
N GLY A 93 14.81 13.14 18.38
CA GLY A 93 15.85 13.98 18.97
C GLY A 93 15.32 15.22 19.71
N THR A 94 14.05 15.60 19.47
CA THR A 94 13.39 16.76 20.08
C THR A 94 12.06 16.38 20.74
N THR A 95 11.98 15.14 21.26
CA THR A 95 10.73 14.55 21.78
C THR A 95 10.09 15.39 22.87
N ASP A 96 10.88 16.00 23.77
CA ASP A 96 10.36 16.81 24.88
C ASP A 96 9.50 17.97 24.37
N LYS A 97 10.00 18.72 23.38
CA LYS A 97 9.27 19.85 22.78
C LYS A 97 8.04 19.39 22.00
N ALA A 98 8.14 18.25 21.32
CA ALA A 98 7.03 17.67 20.57
C ALA A 98 5.90 17.21 21.50
N ALA A 99 6.25 16.59 22.63
CA ALA A 99 5.30 16.15 23.64
C ALA A 99 4.62 17.35 24.34
N GLU A 100 5.37 18.42 24.61
CA GLU A 100 4.84 19.67 25.16
C GLU A 100 3.81 20.32 24.22
N LEU A 101 4.14 20.47 22.93
CA LEU A 101 3.21 21.00 21.92
C LEU A 101 1.93 20.16 21.78
N VAL A 102 2.04 18.83 21.84
CA VAL A 102 0.87 17.95 21.79
C VAL A 102 0.05 18.08 23.07
N GLY A 103 0.69 18.26 24.23
CA GLY A 103 0.03 18.46 25.52
C GLY A 103 -0.77 19.77 25.64
N GLU A 104 -0.43 20.79 24.85
CA GLU A 104 -1.19 22.06 24.78
C GLU A 104 -2.50 21.92 23.99
N ILE A 105 -2.65 20.86 23.19
CA ILE A 105 -3.85 20.64 22.39
C ILE A 105 -4.98 20.16 23.31
N PRO A 106 -6.15 20.84 23.31
CA PRO A 106 -7.31 20.34 24.05
C PRO A 106 -7.61 18.91 23.58
N PHE A 107 -7.92 18.01 24.51
CA PHE A 107 -8.11 16.55 24.34
C PHE A 107 -6.85 15.65 24.36
N ALA A 108 -5.63 16.19 24.37
CA ALA A 108 -4.43 15.38 24.50
C ALA A 108 -4.22 14.88 25.94
N GLN A 109 -4.10 13.57 26.15
CA GLN A 109 -3.78 13.04 27.47
C GLN A 109 -2.28 13.16 27.75
N PRO A 110 -1.87 13.64 28.94
CA PRO A 110 -0.46 13.71 29.31
C PRO A 110 0.14 12.30 29.28
N THR A 111 1.01 12.05 28.29
CA THR A 111 1.60 10.74 28.05
C THR A 111 3.06 10.76 28.49
N PRO A 112 3.57 9.72 29.18
CA PRO A 112 5.00 9.63 29.50
C PRO A 112 5.86 9.72 28.23
N LEU A 113 7.01 10.39 28.30
CA LEU A 113 7.92 10.59 27.16
C LEU A 113 8.26 9.27 26.44
N LEU A 114 8.51 8.23 27.22
CA LEU A 114 8.83 6.88 26.71
C LEU A 114 7.67 6.24 25.93
N VAL A 115 6.42 6.59 26.22
CA VAL A 115 5.25 6.16 25.42
C VAL A 115 5.19 6.96 24.12
N PHE A 116 5.52 8.25 24.16
CA PHE A 116 5.57 9.08 22.95
C PHE A 116 6.66 8.61 21.97
N GLU A 117 7.85 8.29 22.46
CA GLU A 117 8.93 7.67 21.66
C GLU A 117 8.48 6.34 21.03
N PHE A 118 7.75 5.52 21.81
CA PHE A 118 7.19 4.27 21.29
C PHE A 118 6.16 4.51 20.17
N LYS A 119 5.29 5.51 20.29
CA LYS A 119 4.34 5.90 19.22
C LYS A 119 5.08 6.30 17.94
N ILE A 120 6.16 7.08 18.07
CA ILE A 120 7.01 7.45 16.92
C ILE A 120 7.65 6.19 16.30
N LEU A 121 8.22 5.29 17.10
CA LEU A 121 8.82 4.05 16.61
C LEU A 121 7.80 3.17 15.86
N VAL A 122 6.56 3.10 16.33
CA VAL A 122 5.49 2.40 15.61
C VAL A 122 5.27 3.05 14.25
N LEU A 123 5.11 4.37 14.16
CA LEU A 123 4.98 5.09 12.89
C LEU A 123 6.17 4.84 11.95
N VAL A 124 7.40 4.91 12.47
CA VAL A 124 8.62 4.59 11.70
C VAL A 124 8.53 3.18 11.14
N GLY A 125 8.12 2.20 11.94
CA GLY A 125 7.89 0.82 11.48
C GLY A 125 6.89 0.72 10.33
N ILE A 126 5.79 1.48 10.38
CA ILE A 126 4.80 1.54 9.29
C ILE A 126 5.41 2.08 8.00
N PHE A 127 6.16 3.19 8.09
CA PHE A 127 6.78 3.78 6.91
C PHE A 127 7.93 2.94 6.36
N VAL A 128 8.68 2.24 7.21
CA VAL A 128 9.69 1.26 6.77
C VAL A 128 9.01 0.13 5.99
N TYR A 129 7.90 -0.41 6.51
CA TYR A 129 7.11 -1.41 5.77
C TYR A 129 6.62 -0.86 4.42
N ALA A 130 6.05 0.34 4.41
CA ALA A 130 5.56 0.99 3.19
C ALA A 130 6.69 1.17 2.15
N PHE A 131 7.86 1.65 2.60
CA PHE A 131 9.05 1.80 1.77
C PHE A 131 9.45 0.49 1.08
N PHE A 132 9.53 -0.62 1.82
CA PHE A 132 9.87 -1.92 1.23
C PHE A 132 8.81 -2.40 0.23
N ARG A 133 7.51 -2.17 0.49
CA ARG A 133 6.44 -2.50 -0.47
C ARG A 133 6.56 -1.67 -1.75
N PHE A 134 6.79 -0.36 -1.65
CA PHE A 134 6.98 0.48 -2.83
C PHE A 134 8.23 0.11 -3.62
N SER A 135 9.34 -0.16 -2.93
CA SER A 135 10.59 -0.63 -3.54
C SER A 135 10.41 -1.96 -4.29
N TRP A 136 9.66 -2.90 -3.69
CA TRP A 136 9.33 -4.16 -4.35
C TRP A 136 8.43 -3.95 -5.58
N SER A 137 7.43 -3.07 -5.48
CA SER A 137 6.55 -2.73 -6.61
C SER A 137 7.33 -2.15 -7.80
N MET A 138 8.29 -1.24 -7.55
CA MET A 138 9.19 -0.72 -8.58
C MET A 138 9.93 -1.84 -9.31
N ARG A 139 10.52 -2.78 -8.55
CA ARG A 139 11.24 -3.92 -9.13
C ARG A 139 10.33 -4.82 -9.96
N GLN A 140 9.09 -5.05 -9.52
CA GLN A 140 8.11 -5.81 -10.28
C GLN A 140 7.75 -5.11 -11.61
N TYR A 141 7.60 -3.77 -11.62
CA TYR A 141 7.39 -3.03 -12.87
C TYR A 141 8.60 -3.10 -13.81
N THR A 142 9.83 -3.12 -13.29
CA THR A 142 11.02 -3.40 -14.11
C THR A 142 10.94 -4.79 -14.75
N PHE A 143 10.49 -5.81 -14.01
CA PHE A 143 10.30 -7.16 -14.56
C PHE A 143 9.20 -7.20 -15.63
N VAL A 144 8.11 -6.45 -15.46
CA VAL A 144 7.09 -6.30 -16.50
C VAL A 144 7.71 -5.70 -17.76
N ALA A 145 8.48 -4.63 -17.65
CA ALA A 145 9.12 -3.98 -18.80
C ALA A 145 10.08 -4.94 -19.53
N LEU A 146 10.87 -5.72 -18.78
CA LEU A 146 11.73 -6.78 -19.32
C LEU A 146 10.92 -7.85 -20.07
N VAL A 147 9.78 -8.29 -19.52
CA VAL A 147 8.92 -9.28 -20.17
C VAL A 147 8.29 -8.72 -21.45
N ILE A 148 7.80 -7.48 -21.43
CA ILE A 148 7.27 -6.81 -22.64
C ILE A 148 8.35 -6.68 -23.71
N GLY A 149 9.58 -6.31 -23.32
CA GLY A 149 10.71 -6.20 -24.23
C GLY A 149 11.19 -7.55 -24.79
N ALA A 150 10.99 -8.63 -24.05
CA ALA A 150 11.35 -9.99 -24.46
C ALA A 150 10.25 -10.73 -25.24
N MET A 151 9.07 -10.12 -25.44
CA MET A 151 7.98 -10.78 -26.18
C MET A 151 8.37 -10.98 -27.66
N PRO A 152 8.15 -12.18 -28.24
CA PRO A 152 8.32 -12.43 -29.68
C PRO A 152 7.50 -11.49 -30.57
N PRO A 153 7.86 -11.25 -31.84
CA PRO A 153 7.05 -10.45 -32.77
C PRO A 153 5.63 -11.03 -32.99
N PRO A 154 4.62 -10.22 -33.32
CA PRO A 154 3.26 -10.70 -33.57
C PRO A 154 3.18 -11.83 -34.61
N LYS A 155 4.01 -11.77 -35.66
CA LYS A 155 4.09 -12.80 -36.71
C LYS A 155 4.47 -14.19 -36.18
N ASP A 156 5.32 -14.26 -35.15
CA ASP A 156 5.70 -15.54 -34.55
C ASP A 156 4.58 -16.13 -33.68
N PHE A 157 3.73 -15.29 -33.10
CA PHE A 157 2.50 -15.72 -32.43
C PHE A 157 1.44 -16.18 -33.43
N GLU A 158 1.26 -15.48 -34.56
CA GLU A 158 0.35 -15.89 -35.65
C GLU A 158 0.74 -17.24 -36.23
N ASN A 159 2.04 -17.49 -36.41
CA ASN A 159 2.58 -18.77 -36.90
C ASN A 159 2.57 -19.89 -35.84
N HIS A 160 1.97 -19.67 -34.67
CA HIS A 160 1.87 -20.65 -33.57
C HIS A 160 3.24 -21.18 -33.09
N ARG A 161 4.32 -20.41 -33.32
CA ARG A 161 5.67 -20.78 -32.85
C ARG A 161 5.81 -20.59 -31.34
N PHE A 162 5.05 -19.65 -30.78
CA PHE A 162 4.95 -19.39 -29.35
C PHE A 162 3.49 -19.23 -28.95
N ASP A 163 3.15 -19.70 -27.75
CA ASP A 163 1.82 -19.52 -27.20
C ASP A 163 1.62 -18.07 -26.72
N ARG A 164 0.82 -17.32 -27.46
CA ARG A 164 0.44 -15.94 -27.14
C ARG A 164 -0.17 -15.83 -25.74
N GLN A 165 -1.03 -16.77 -25.38
CA GLN A 165 -1.81 -16.69 -24.15
C GLN A 165 -0.90 -16.88 -22.94
N HIS A 166 0.02 -17.84 -22.98
CA HIS A 166 0.99 -18.06 -21.91
C HIS A 166 1.88 -16.85 -21.63
N PHE A 167 2.36 -16.16 -22.68
CA PHE A 167 3.17 -14.94 -22.50
C PHE A 167 2.36 -13.78 -21.94
N ALA A 168 1.14 -13.58 -22.43
CA ALA A 168 0.26 -12.54 -21.94
C ALA A 168 -0.19 -12.78 -20.50
N GLU A 169 -0.56 -14.01 -20.13
CA GLU A 169 -0.94 -14.38 -18.77
C GLU A 169 0.20 -14.16 -17.78
N ARG A 170 1.42 -14.57 -18.16
CA ARG A 170 2.62 -14.33 -17.36
C ARG A 170 2.87 -12.85 -17.14
N ALA A 171 2.81 -12.04 -18.20
CA ALA A 171 3.00 -10.61 -18.10
C ALA A 171 1.89 -9.94 -17.27
N GLY A 172 0.63 -10.34 -17.48
CA GLY A 172 -0.53 -9.81 -16.76
C GLY A 172 -0.51 -10.13 -15.27
N ASN A 173 -0.03 -11.33 -14.91
CA ASN A 173 0.18 -11.72 -13.52
C ASN A 173 1.27 -10.87 -12.85
N LEU A 174 2.35 -10.55 -13.56
CA LEU A 174 3.40 -9.66 -13.06
C LEU A 174 2.90 -8.23 -12.85
N VAL A 175 2.15 -7.68 -13.81
CA VAL A 175 1.53 -6.34 -13.68
C VAL A 175 0.57 -6.31 -12.49
N SER A 176 -0.25 -7.36 -12.33
CA SER A 176 -1.20 -7.48 -11.24
C SER A 176 -0.48 -7.53 -9.89
N ALA A 177 0.57 -8.34 -9.78
CA ALA A 177 1.39 -8.42 -8.57
C ALA A 177 2.10 -7.09 -8.23
N ALA A 178 2.57 -6.35 -9.24
CA ALA A 178 3.16 -5.03 -9.08
C ALA A 178 2.16 -4.01 -8.51
N ALA A 179 0.95 -4.00 -9.06
CA ALA A 179 -0.12 -3.12 -8.64
C ALA A 179 -0.68 -3.46 -7.25
N GLU A 180 -0.81 -4.74 -6.92
CA GLU A 180 -1.22 -5.20 -5.58
C GLU A 180 -0.19 -4.79 -4.53
N THR A 181 1.10 -4.97 -4.81
CA THR A 181 2.18 -4.54 -3.91
C THR A 181 2.16 -3.02 -3.70
N PHE A 182 1.93 -2.25 -4.76
CA PHE A 182 1.75 -0.80 -4.64
C PHE A 182 0.57 -0.43 -3.74
N ASN A 183 -0.59 -1.08 -3.94
CA ASN A 183 -1.78 -0.86 -3.12
C ASN A 183 -1.56 -1.22 -1.65
N ASP A 184 -0.78 -2.26 -1.35
CA ASP A 184 -0.43 -2.59 0.03
C ASP A 184 0.45 -1.53 0.70
N GLY A 185 1.36 -0.91 -0.06
CA GLY A 185 2.12 0.26 0.41
C GLY A 185 1.19 1.45 0.69
N LEU A 186 0.23 1.73 -0.18
CA LEU A 186 -0.77 2.78 0.05
C LEU A 186 -1.66 2.51 1.26
N ARG A 187 -2.07 1.25 1.48
CA ARG A 187 -2.82 0.85 2.68
C ARG A 187 -2.01 1.18 3.94
N ALA A 188 -0.72 0.85 3.98
CA ALA A 188 0.15 1.20 5.09
C ALA A 188 0.19 2.71 5.35
N TYR A 189 0.21 3.54 4.28
CA TYR A 189 0.09 4.99 4.41
C TYR A 189 -1.22 5.42 5.06
N TYR A 190 -2.35 4.88 4.62
CA TYR A 190 -3.64 5.20 5.25
C TYR A 190 -3.67 4.78 6.73
N PHE A 191 -3.12 3.62 7.07
CA PHE A 191 -2.99 3.17 8.45
C PHE A 191 -2.03 4.07 9.26
N SER A 192 -0.99 4.65 8.67
CA SER A 192 -0.13 5.63 9.35
C SER A 192 -0.89 6.90 9.76
N PHE A 193 -1.87 7.36 8.96
CA PHE A 193 -2.71 8.49 9.35
C PHE A 193 -3.62 8.16 10.54
N ALA A 194 -4.16 6.94 10.59
CA ALA A 194 -4.87 6.46 11.77
C ALA A 194 -3.93 6.38 12.99
N ALA A 195 -2.71 5.89 12.82
CA ALA A 195 -1.70 5.84 13.88
C ALA A 195 -1.29 7.24 14.36
N MET A 196 -1.34 8.27 13.51
CA MET A 196 -1.09 9.65 13.92
C MET A 196 -2.19 10.19 14.86
N ALA A 197 -3.42 9.71 14.73
CA ALA A 197 -4.50 10.04 15.67
C ALA A 197 -4.23 9.51 17.09
N TRP A 198 -3.36 8.50 17.24
CA TRP A 198 -2.95 7.95 18.54
C TRP A 198 -2.17 8.94 19.41
N PHE A 199 -1.56 9.97 18.81
CA PHE A 199 -0.86 11.00 19.56
C PHE A 199 -1.81 11.83 20.44
N PHE A 200 -3.07 11.99 20.02
CA PHE A 200 -4.07 12.74 20.76
C PHE A 200 -4.77 11.87 21.83
N SER A 201 -5.33 10.74 21.43
CA SER A 201 -5.95 9.81 22.37
C SER A 201 -6.03 8.37 21.84
N PRO A 202 -6.10 7.36 22.73
CA PRO A 202 -6.34 5.97 22.33
C PRO A 202 -7.69 5.77 21.63
N LEU A 203 -8.72 6.54 22.01
CA LEU A 203 -10.03 6.52 21.35
C LEU A 203 -9.95 7.10 19.93
N ALA A 204 -9.16 8.16 19.72
CA ALA A 204 -8.93 8.72 18.40
C ALA A 204 -8.20 7.73 17.47
N LEU A 205 -7.31 6.89 18.00
CA LEU A 205 -6.72 5.78 17.23
C LEU A 205 -7.79 4.78 16.77
N VAL A 206 -8.68 4.33 17.65
CA VAL A 206 -9.73 3.36 17.30
C VAL A 206 -10.69 3.96 16.26
N MET A 207 -11.15 5.18 16.49
CA MET A 207 -12.03 5.90 15.56
C MET A 207 -11.35 6.17 14.22
N GLY A 208 -10.08 6.60 14.24
CA GLY A 208 -9.29 6.83 13.04
C GLY A 208 -9.05 5.55 12.24
N THR A 209 -8.78 4.43 12.93
CA THR A 209 -8.62 3.12 12.30
C THR A 209 -9.94 2.66 11.67
N ALA A 210 -11.06 2.79 12.38
CA ALA A 210 -12.38 2.46 11.85
C ALA A 210 -12.74 3.32 10.62
N LEU A 211 -12.46 4.63 10.67
CA LEU A 211 -12.66 5.54 9.56
C LEU A 211 -11.81 5.14 8.34
N VAL A 212 -10.53 4.85 8.55
CA VAL A 212 -9.62 4.39 7.48
C VAL A 212 -10.13 3.09 6.86
N VAL A 213 -10.55 2.13 7.67
CA VAL A 213 -11.14 0.87 7.19
C VAL A 213 -12.43 1.14 6.41
N LEU A 214 -13.29 2.06 6.88
CA LEU A 214 -14.53 2.44 6.17
C LEU A 214 -14.25 3.13 4.83
N ILE A 215 -13.29 4.05 4.79
CA ILE A 215 -12.88 4.74 3.56
C ILE A 215 -12.29 3.73 2.57
N LEU A 216 -11.39 2.85 3.02
CA LEU A 216 -10.79 1.81 2.20
C LEU A 216 -11.87 0.84 1.69
N TYR A 217 -12.80 0.42 2.54
CA TYR A 217 -13.91 -0.45 2.18
C TYR A 217 -14.86 0.22 1.17
N GLY A 218 -15.24 1.49 1.38
CA GLY A 218 -16.04 2.25 0.44
C GLY A 218 -15.36 2.40 -0.92
N ARG A 219 -14.05 2.67 -0.93
CA ARG A 219 -13.27 2.81 -2.15
C ARG A 219 -13.09 1.49 -2.90
N GLU A 220 -12.94 0.38 -2.18
CA GLU A 220 -12.64 -0.94 -2.77
C GLU A 220 -13.89 -1.71 -3.23
N PHE A 221 -15.05 -1.44 -2.63
CA PHE A 221 -16.31 -2.17 -2.90
C PHE A 221 -17.48 -1.33 -3.40
N ARG A 222 -17.44 0.00 -3.27
CA ARG A 222 -18.58 0.89 -3.57
C ARG A 222 -18.21 2.08 -4.47
N SER A 223 -17.05 2.04 -5.12
CA SER A 223 -16.63 3.10 -6.03
C SER A 223 -17.39 3.02 -7.35
N ASP A 224 -17.89 4.14 -7.85
CA ASP A 224 -18.54 4.29 -9.17
C ASP A 224 -17.71 3.68 -10.30
N VAL A 225 -16.38 3.67 -10.15
CA VAL A 225 -15.45 3.04 -11.10
C VAL A 225 -15.69 1.53 -11.21
N LEU A 226 -16.07 0.84 -10.13
CA LEU A 226 -16.42 -0.58 -10.16
C LEU A 226 -17.75 -0.81 -10.91
N GLN A 227 -18.71 0.12 -10.81
CA GLN A 227 -19.95 0.04 -11.59
C GLN A 227 -19.67 0.24 -13.08
N VAL A 228 -18.89 1.26 -13.44
CA VAL A 228 -18.50 1.54 -14.84
C VAL A 228 -17.64 0.43 -15.45
N LEU A 229 -16.79 -0.26 -14.67
CA LEU A 229 -15.97 -1.38 -15.16
C LEU A 229 -16.71 -2.73 -15.20
N ARG A 230 -17.92 -2.81 -14.64
CA ARG A 230 -18.76 -4.01 -14.65
C ARG A 230 -19.83 -3.98 -15.76
N ASP A 231 -20.28 -2.80 -16.17
CA ASP A 231 -21.09 -2.58 -17.37
C ASP A 231 -20.26 -2.80 -18.65
#